data_AF-A0A2V8DL97-F1
#
_entry.id   AF-A0A2V8DL97-F1
#
_cell.length_a   1.000
_cell.length_b   1.000
_cell.length_c   1.000
_cell.angle_alpha   90.00
_cell.angle_beta   90.00
_cell.angle_gamma   90.00
#
_symmetry.space_group_name_H-M   'P 1'
#
loop_
_entity.id
_entity.type
_entity.pdbx_description
1 polymer ?
#
loop_
_entity_poly.entity_id
_entity_poly.type
_entity_poly.pdbx_seq_one_letter_code
_entity_poly.pdbx_strand_id
1 'polypeptide(L)'
;QAQIRVMLSESLRGVIAQNLCKKISGGRIAALEVLIVTPAVGNLIREGKTFQIPSMMQVGKSVGMVTLNDALMELVTKKMVAADEAYAKAVDKSGFEAALKRAGHVIRAPERSPAGAGA
;
A
#
# COMPACT_ATOMS: atom_id res chain seq x y z
N GLN A 1 16.46 -21.59 -4.33
CA GLN A 1 15.94 -21.62 -2.93
C GLN A 1 14.49 -22.11 -2.86
N ALA A 2 14.23 -23.40 -3.16
CA ALA A 2 12.86 -23.94 -3.12
C ALA A 2 12.39 -24.32 -1.70
N GLN A 3 13.30 -24.87 -0.88
CA GLN A 3 13.01 -25.31 0.49
C GLN A 3 12.51 -24.17 1.40
N ILE A 4 13.11 -22.99 1.31
CA ILE A 4 12.69 -21.80 2.09
C ILE A 4 11.25 -21.40 1.74
N ARG A 5 10.87 -21.45 0.46
CA ARG A 5 9.50 -21.11 0.04
C ARG A 5 8.47 -22.11 0.53
N VAL A 6 8.82 -23.40 0.56
CA VAL A 6 7.96 -24.44 1.13
C VAL A 6 7.69 -24.15 2.62
N MET A 7 8.74 -23.96 3.41
CA MET A 7 8.58 -23.65 4.85
C MET A 7 7.79 -22.35 5.08
N LEU A 8 8.05 -21.31 4.29
CA LEU A 8 7.34 -20.04 4.40
C LEU A 8 5.85 -20.19 4.03
N SER A 9 5.53 -20.96 2.99
CA SER A 9 4.15 -21.19 2.57
C SER A 9 3.27 -21.89 3.62
N GLU A 10 3.89 -22.63 4.54
CA GLU A 10 3.21 -23.41 5.58
C GLU A 10 3.11 -22.66 6.91
N SER A 11 4.11 -21.82 7.21
CA SER A 11 4.22 -21.13 8.50
C SER A 11 3.76 -19.67 8.49
N LEU A 12 3.86 -18.97 7.36
CA LEU A 12 3.47 -17.56 7.26
C LEU A 12 1.95 -17.43 7.40
N ARG A 13 1.50 -16.58 8.34
CA ARG A 13 0.06 -16.34 8.57
C ARG A 13 -0.43 -15.02 7.98
N GLY A 14 0.44 -14.03 7.92
CA GLY A 14 0.13 -12.72 7.37
C GLY A 14 1.35 -11.83 7.35
N VAL A 15 1.24 -10.73 6.61
CA VAL A 15 2.24 -9.68 6.53
C VAL A 15 1.51 -8.35 6.69
N ILE A 16 2.03 -7.50 7.58
CA ILE A 16 1.60 -6.11 7.69
C ILE A 16 2.79 -5.25 7.27
N ALA A 17 2.65 -4.54 6.16
CA ALA A 17 3.63 -3.59 5.68
C ALA A 17 3.13 -2.17 5.91
N GLN A 18 3.99 -1.30 6.46
CA GLN A 18 3.64 0.07 6.81
C GLN A 18 4.41 1.08 5.97
N ASN A 19 3.71 2.09 5.47
CA ASN A 19 4.30 3.30 4.92
C ASN A 19 3.85 4.52 5.73
N LEU A 20 4.80 5.29 6.23
CA LEU A 20 4.50 6.50 6.99
C LEU A 20 4.30 7.68 6.05
N CYS A 21 3.12 8.28 6.13
CA CYS A 21 2.72 9.48 5.40
C CYS A 21 2.73 10.69 6.33
N LYS A 22 3.10 11.85 5.79
CA LYS A 22 2.90 13.13 6.49
C LYS A 22 1.40 13.39 6.65
N LYS A 23 0.97 13.72 7.87
CA LYS A 23 -0.41 14.14 8.13
C LYS A 23 -0.60 15.60 7.75
N ILE A 24 -1.80 15.95 7.29
CA ILE A 24 -2.20 17.35 7.06
C ILE A 24 -2.14 18.15 8.37
N SER A 25 -2.55 17.54 9.49
CA SER A 25 -2.52 18.17 10.82
C SER A 25 -1.13 18.22 11.48
N GLY A 26 -0.06 17.87 10.77
CA GLY A 26 1.26 17.63 11.34
C GLY A 26 1.44 16.23 11.96
N GLY A 27 2.69 15.80 12.06
CA GLY A 27 3.08 14.44 12.45
C GLY A 27 3.00 13.42 11.30
N ARG A 28 2.98 12.13 11.64
CA ARG A 28 2.91 11.02 10.67
C ARG A 28 1.75 10.08 10.98
N ILE A 29 1.26 9.41 9.95
CA ILE A 29 0.28 8.32 10.03
C ILE A 29 0.72 7.15 9.15
N ALA A 30 0.47 5.91 9.59
CA ALA A 30 0.77 4.73 8.80
C ALA A 30 -0.37 4.41 7.83
N ALA A 31 -0.05 4.27 6.55
CA ALA A 31 -0.83 3.48 5.62
C ALA A 31 -0.39 2.01 5.75
N LEU A 32 -1.34 1.13 6.05
CA LEU A 32 -1.09 -0.29 6.33
C LEU A 32 -1.58 -1.15 5.17
N GLU A 33 -0.64 -1.84 4.52
CA GLU A 33 -0.94 -2.96 3.65
C GLU A 33 -1.00 -4.24 4.48
N VAL A 34 -2.06 -5.01 4.29
CA VAL A 34 -2.34 -6.22 5.09
C VAL A 34 -2.56 -7.38 4.13
N LEU A 35 -1.63 -8.33 4.14
CA LEU A 35 -1.75 -9.62 3.47
C LEU A 35 -2.09 -10.68 4.50
N ILE A 36 -3.17 -11.42 4.29
CA ILE A 36 -3.52 -12.61 5.06
C ILE A 36 -3.11 -13.84 4.24
N VAL A 37 -2.32 -14.75 4.80
CA VAL A 37 -1.87 -15.92 4.03
C VAL A 37 -2.95 -17.00 4.06
N THR A 38 -3.75 -17.02 3.00
CA THR A 38 -4.70 -18.08 2.70
C THR A 38 -3.99 -19.27 2.03
N PRO A 39 -4.64 -20.44 1.92
CA PRO A 39 -4.06 -21.57 1.18
C PRO A 39 -3.67 -21.23 -0.26
N ALA A 40 -4.46 -20.38 -0.95
CA ALA A 40 -4.16 -19.92 -2.29
C ALA A 40 -2.87 -19.07 -2.33
N VAL A 41 -2.70 -18.12 -1.41
CA VAL A 41 -1.47 -17.32 -1.29
C VAL A 41 -0.28 -18.21 -0.93
N GLY A 42 -0.45 -19.17 -0.02
CA GLY A 42 0.58 -20.17 0.31
C GLY A 42 1.05 -20.94 -0.91
N ASN A 43 0.13 -21.39 -1.78
CA ASN A 43 0.47 -22.07 -3.03
C ASN A 43 1.28 -21.17 -3.97
N LEU A 44 0.90 -19.91 -4.12
CA LEU A 44 1.67 -18.94 -4.93
C LEU A 44 3.10 -18.76 -4.40
N ILE A 45 3.29 -18.72 -3.08
CA ILE A 45 4.63 -18.65 -2.46
C ILE A 45 5.41 -19.92 -2.79
N ARG A 46 4.81 -21.11 -2.60
CA ARG A 46 5.45 -22.41 -2.86
C ARG A 46 5.95 -22.52 -4.30
N GLU A 47 5.10 -22.14 -5.26
CA GLU A 47 5.39 -22.19 -6.70
C GLU A 47 6.29 -21.03 -7.18
N GLY A 48 6.56 -20.03 -6.33
CA GLY A 48 7.33 -18.85 -6.73
C GLY A 48 6.58 -17.87 -7.63
N LYS A 49 5.24 -17.94 -7.64
CA LYS A 49 4.34 -17.05 -8.40
C LYS A 49 3.92 -15.82 -7.57
N THR A 50 4.85 -15.27 -6.80
CA THR A 50 4.57 -14.18 -5.84
C THR A 50 4.08 -12.89 -6.51
N PHE A 51 4.40 -12.68 -7.79
CA PHE A 51 3.88 -11.58 -8.60
C PHE A 51 2.35 -11.58 -8.77
N GLN A 52 1.67 -12.70 -8.50
CA GLN A 52 0.20 -12.80 -8.54
C GLN A 52 -0.46 -12.41 -7.21
N ILE A 53 0.31 -12.28 -6.12
CA ILE A 53 -0.22 -11.95 -4.78
C ILE A 53 -0.95 -10.60 -4.76
N PRO A 54 -0.50 -9.53 -5.44
CA PRO A 54 -1.25 -8.26 -5.45
C PRO A 54 -2.68 -8.40 -5.99
N SER A 55 -2.89 -9.18 -7.05
CA SER A 55 -4.24 -9.47 -7.56
C SER A 55 -5.07 -10.29 -6.58
N MET A 56 -4.45 -11.24 -5.86
CA MET A 56 -5.12 -11.98 -4.79
C MET A 56 -5.55 -11.07 -3.64
N MET A 57 -4.76 -10.04 -3.30
CA MET A 57 -5.12 -9.07 -2.27
C MET A 57 -6.33 -8.23 -2.67
N GLN A 58 -6.46 -7.86 -3.94
CA GLN A 58 -7.60 -7.09 -4.44
C GLN A 58 -8.93 -7.84 -4.26
N VAL A 59 -8.94 -9.17 -4.47
CA VAL A 59 -10.14 -10.01 -4.29
C VAL A 59 -10.31 -10.50 -2.84
N GLY A 60 -9.26 -10.44 -2.02
CA GLY A 60 -9.25 -10.89 -0.63
C GLY A 60 -9.74 -9.87 0.40
N LYS A 61 -10.40 -8.78 -0.02
CA LYS A 61 -10.93 -7.75 0.90
C LYS A 61 -11.88 -8.32 1.94
N SER A 62 -12.70 -9.31 1.58
CA SER A 62 -13.65 -9.98 2.48
C SER A 62 -12.99 -10.74 3.62
N VAL A 63 -11.72 -11.15 3.46
CA VAL A 63 -10.94 -11.83 4.49
C VAL A 63 -9.95 -10.89 5.18
N GLY A 64 -10.15 -9.58 5.06
CA GLY A 64 -9.38 -8.55 5.76
C GLY A 64 -8.07 -8.14 5.08
N MET A 65 -7.87 -8.51 3.81
CA MET A 65 -6.72 -7.99 3.06
C MET A 65 -6.94 -6.53 2.67
N VAL A 66 -5.86 -5.76 2.70
CA VAL A 66 -5.86 -4.34 2.34
C VAL A 66 -4.63 -4.09 1.48
N THR A 67 -4.81 -3.59 0.25
CA THR A 67 -3.68 -3.15 -0.57
C THR A 67 -3.15 -1.80 -0.09
N LEU A 68 -1.87 -1.51 -0.29
CA LEU A 68 -1.33 -0.20 0.09
C LEU A 68 -2.10 0.96 -0.58
N ASN A 69 -2.47 0.83 -1.86
CA ASN A 69 -3.24 1.85 -2.56
C ASN A 69 -4.64 2.05 -1.95
N ASP A 70 -5.32 0.99 -1.51
CA ASP A 70 -6.60 1.12 -0.79
C ASP A 70 -6.41 1.87 0.54
N ALA A 71 -5.38 1.51 1.32
CA ALA A 71 -5.07 2.18 2.59
C ALA A 71 -4.75 3.67 2.39
N LEU A 72 -3.96 4.01 1.36
CA LEU A 72 -3.65 5.39 1.00
C LEU A 72 -4.90 6.16 0.58
N MET A 73 -5.77 5.56 -0.24
CA MET A 73 -7.03 6.17 -0.66
C MET A 73 -7.94 6.49 0.53
N GLU A 74 -8.02 5.57 1.50
CA GLU A 74 -8.79 5.76 2.72
C GLU A 74 -8.29 6.98 3.52
N LEU A 75 -6.97 7.12 3.69
CA LEU A 75 -6.38 8.25 4.39
C LEU A 75 -6.62 9.60 3.68
N VAL A 76 -6.61 9.61 2.34
CA VAL A 76 -6.94 10.79 1.54
C VAL A 76 -8.42 11.14 1.66
N THR A 77 -9.30 10.14 1.56
CA THR A 77 -10.76 10.31 1.67
C THR A 77 -11.15 10.85 3.05
N LYS A 78 -10.47 10.38 4.10
CA LYS A 78 -10.61 10.89 5.48
C LYS A 78 -9.93 12.24 5.73
N LYS A 79 -9.32 12.86 4.70
CA LYS A 79 -8.57 14.12 4.79
C LYS A 79 -7.46 14.11 5.85
N MET A 80 -6.85 12.94 6.08
CA MET A 80 -5.74 12.80 7.01
C MET A 80 -4.38 13.02 6.33
N VAL A 81 -4.29 12.64 5.05
CA VAL A 81 -3.09 12.74 4.21
C VAL A 81 -3.46 13.45 2.92
N ALA A 82 -2.57 14.30 2.40
CA ALA A 82 -2.78 14.99 1.14
C ALA A 82 -2.63 14.02 -0.06
N ALA A 83 -3.36 14.27 -1.15
CA ALA A 83 -3.41 13.36 -2.30
C ALA A 83 -2.06 13.16 -3.00
N ASP A 84 -1.22 14.20 -3.01
CA ASP A 84 0.14 14.18 -3.54
C ASP A 84 1.12 13.38 -2.66
N GLU A 85 1.04 13.54 -1.33
CA GLU A 85 1.79 12.70 -0.38
C GLU A 85 1.41 11.22 -0.53
N ALA A 86 0.11 10.93 -0.64
CA ALA A 86 -0.37 9.57 -0.87
C ALA A 86 0.10 9.02 -2.22
N TYR A 87 0.00 9.81 -3.29
CA TYR A 87 0.46 9.43 -4.63
C TYR A 87 1.96 9.15 -4.68
N ALA A 88 2.77 9.92 -3.96
CA ALA A 88 4.21 9.70 -3.86
C ALA A 88 4.57 8.34 -3.23
N LYS A 89 3.68 7.79 -2.39
CA LYS A 89 3.84 6.50 -1.69
C LYS A 89 3.12 5.32 -2.37
N ALA A 90 2.31 5.57 -3.40
CA ALA A 90 1.55 4.54 -4.09
C ALA A 90 2.46 3.57 -4.88
N VAL A 91 2.04 2.31 -4.95
CA VAL A 91 2.77 1.25 -5.70
C VAL A 91 2.40 1.33 -7.18
N ASP A 92 1.11 1.20 -7.47
CA ASP A 92 0.56 1.45 -8.81
C ASP A 92 0.13 2.91 -8.91
N LYS A 93 1.04 3.76 -9.40
CA LYS A 93 0.83 5.21 -9.50
C LYS A 93 -0.25 5.57 -10.52
N SER A 94 -0.26 4.93 -11.70
CA SER A 94 -1.22 5.26 -12.75
C SER A 94 -2.64 4.86 -12.35
N GLY A 95 -2.82 3.68 -11.77
CA GLY A 95 -4.11 3.24 -11.24
C GLY A 95 -4.59 4.11 -10.06
N PHE A 96 -3.67 4.47 -9.17
CA PHE A 96 -3.99 5.33 -8.02
C PHE A 96 -4.37 6.75 -8.44
N GLU A 97 -3.65 7.36 -9.39
CA GLU A 97 -3.97 8.67 -9.95
C GLU A 97 -5.37 8.67 -10.58
N ALA A 98 -5.69 7.65 -11.38
CA ALA A 98 -7.01 7.52 -11.97
C ALA A 98 -8.10 7.39 -10.89
N ALA A 99 -7.83 6.66 -9.80
CA ALA A 99 -8.75 6.53 -8.68
C ALA A 99 -8.94 7.85 -7.92
N LEU A 100 -7.86 8.61 -7.67
CA LEU A 100 -7.93 9.92 -7.02
C LEU A 100 -8.77 10.91 -7.84
N LYS A 101 -8.55 10.95 -9.15
CA LYS A 101 -9.33 11.79 -10.08
C LYS A 101 -10.82 11.44 -10.05
N ARG A 102 -11.17 10.14 -10.09
CA ARG A 102 -12.56 9.68 -9.97
C ARG A 102 -13.21 10.06 -8.64
N ALA A 103 -12.43 10.08 -7.56
CA ALA A 103 -12.89 10.49 -6.23
C ALA A 103 -12.90 12.03 -6.03
N GLY A 104 -12.53 12.82 -7.05
CA GLY A 104 -12.50 14.29 -6.96
C GLY A 104 -11.28 14.86 -6.22
N HIS A 105 -10.24 14.05 -6.01
CA HIS A 105 -8.99 14.49 -5.39
C HIS A 105 -7.99 14.97 -6.44
N VAL A 106 -7.43 16.16 -6.20
CA VAL A 106 -6.43 16.77 -7.09
C VAL A 106 -5.03 16.51 -6.52
N ILE A 107 -4.17 15.90 -7.33
CA ILE A 107 -2.74 15.80 -7.05
C ILE A 107 -2.14 17.17 -7.36
N ARG A 108 -1.76 17.91 -6.30
CA ARG A 108 -1.05 19.17 -6.46
C ARG A 108 0.41 18.88 -6.81
N ALA A 109 1.03 19.72 -7.63
CA ALA A 109 2.46 19.64 -7.83
C ALA A 109 3.15 19.80 -6.45
N PRO A 110 4.20 19.04 -6.15
CA PRO A 110 4.90 19.18 -4.88
C PRO A 110 5.38 20.63 -4.78
N GLU A 111 4.89 21.36 -3.78
CA GLU A 111 5.55 22.59 -3.37
C GLU A 111 6.99 22.18 -3.03
N ARG A 112 7.96 22.66 -3.81
CA ARG A 112 9.37 22.54 -3.47
C ARG A 112 9.53 23.20 -2.11
N SER A 113 9.59 22.39 -1.05
CA SER A 113 10.04 22.88 0.24
C SER A 113 11.42 23.49 0.01
N PRO A 114 11.66 24.78 0.35
CA PRO A 114 12.98 25.37 0.27
C PRO A 114 13.83 24.74 1.37
N ALA A 115 14.41 23.58 1.10
CA ALA A 115 15.38 22.96 1.99
C ALA A 115 16.77 23.40 1.56
N GLY A 116 17.33 24.38 2.27
CA GLY A 116 18.76 24.72 2.19
C GLY A 116 19.13 26.20 2.25
N ALA A 117 18.55 26.98 3.15
CA ALA A 117 19.12 28.27 3.57
C ALA A 117 19.03 28.38 5.10
N GLY A 118 20.09 27.96 5.79
CA GLY A 118 20.18 28.12 7.24
C GLY A 118 21.20 27.20 7.90
N ALA A 119 22.31 27.81 8.31
CA ALA A 119 23.46 27.32 9.09
C ALA A 119 24.52 26.49 8.34
#